data_AF-W7E0P0-F1
#
_entry.id   AF-W7E0P0-F1
#
_cell.length_a   1.000
_cell.length_b   1.000
_cell.length_c   1.000
_cell.angle_alpha   90.00
_cell.angle_beta   90.00
_cell.angle_gamma   90.00
#
_symmetry.space_group_name_H-M   'P 1'
#
loop_
_entity.id
_entity.type
_entity.pdbx_description
1 polymer ?
#
loop_
_entity_poly.entity_id
_entity_poly.type
_entity_poly.pdbx_seq_one_letter_code
_entity_poly.pdbx_strand_id
1 'polypeptide(L)'
;MKYYFKFSISLLVASFLMLSIKNTLADEPSSYTDMPKACQNIDLASMTFELPLLTQELTQEQRKKIREILGEAYTQACIVKLQYDGLLQQMISVLFQDNNVTSQKLKPFYDQLLSLIQNRIEINIKTVESIHKILSNKEWSILISENADYIESKNKFIRQQTGLQQSYDDLISGNYNSEFITLALMPSSFCIKNNPKIKILEQIIAKSSLTNSQEGLFRNIMRLQERQSCIARQEMNQLTLQLLKLIAMKSDQAQENQYIQIFNQLSSKAYLLDYYQIEALSSLIKILIPEQKNKIRESYIIINGIL
;
A
#
# COMPACT_ATOMS: atom_id res chain seq x y z
N MET A 1 28.53 44.48 30.60
CA MET A 1 28.66 43.25 29.77
C MET A 1 27.27 42.63 29.61
N LYS A 2 26.93 42.15 28.40
CA LYS A 2 25.61 41.65 27.92
C LYS A 2 24.76 42.61 27.07
N TYR A 3 25.39 43.56 26.37
CA TYR A 3 24.85 44.04 25.08
C TYR A 3 25.50 43.21 23.95
N TYR A 4 24.78 43.02 22.84
CA TYR A 4 25.24 42.50 21.53
C TYR A 4 25.30 40.99 21.26
N PHE A 5 24.23 40.22 21.53
CA PHE A 5 24.15 38.86 20.97
C PHE A 5 22.77 38.36 20.49
N LYS A 6 21.83 39.27 20.18
CA LYS A 6 20.51 38.84 19.65
C LYS A 6 20.02 39.59 18.41
N PHE A 7 20.87 40.37 17.73
CA PHE A 7 20.48 41.10 16.52
C PHE A 7 21.29 40.76 15.26
N SER A 8 22.08 39.69 15.28
CA SER A 8 22.86 39.20 14.13
C SER A 8 22.44 37.83 13.60
N ILE A 9 21.41 37.20 14.18
CA ILE A 9 20.85 35.93 13.67
C ILE A 9 19.61 36.18 12.79
N SER A 10 18.95 37.34 12.93
CA SER A 10 17.75 37.68 12.16
C SER A 10 18.01 38.05 10.70
N LEU A 11 19.24 38.39 10.31
CA LEU A 11 19.59 38.62 8.91
C LEU A 11 20.05 37.35 8.17
N LEU A 12 20.56 36.34 8.89
CA LEU A 12 21.04 35.08 8.32
C LEU A 12 19.91 34.13 7.94
N VAL A 13 18.77 34.19 8.64
CA VAL A 13 17.57 33.41 8.28
C VAL A 13 16.89 33.95 7.02
N ALA A 14 16.96 35.27 6.77
CA ALA A 14 16.43 35.88 5.55
C ALA A 14 17.32 35.62 4.32
N SER A 15 18.63 35.46 4.49
CA SER A 15 19.55 35.12 3.40
C SER A 15 19.59 33.63 3.03
N PHE A 16 19.03 32.73 3.85
CA PHE A 16 18.80 31.32 3.48
C PHE A 16 17.45 31.08 2.76
N LEU A 17 16.58 32.09 2.70
CA LEU A 17 15.32 32.04 1.95
C LEU A 17 15.41 32.60 0.52
N MET A 18 16.57 33.12 0.09
CA MET A 18 16.74 33.80 -1.21
C MET A 18 17.76 33.13 -2.16
N LEU A 19 18.28 31.94 -1.87
CA LEU A 19 19.22 31.21 -2.74
C LEU A 19 18.83 29.76 -3.06
N SER A 20 17.54 29.45 -2.93
CA SER A 20 16.92 28.21 -3.44
C SER A 20 15.94 28.48 -4.58
N ILE A 21 16.19 29.52 -5.40
CA ILE A 21 15.48 29.72 -6.65
C ILE A 21 16.22 28.92 -7.74
N LYS A 22 16.01 27.61 -7.74
CA LYS A 22 15.93 26.82 -8.97
C LYS A 22 14.78 25.83 -8.79
N ASN A 23 13.67 26.14 -9.48
CA ASN A 23 12.44 25.36 -9.66
C ASN A 23 11.38 25.37 -8.55
N THR A 24 11.14 26.51 -7.91
CA THR A 24 9.75 26.90 -7.58
C THR A 24 9.07 27.36 -8.87
N LEU A 25 8.76 26.42 -9.76
CA LEU A 25 7.63 26.60 -10.67
C LEU A 25 6.42 26.57 -9.77
N ALA A 26 5.69 27.69 -9.76
CA ALA A 26 4.43 27.85 -9.07
C ALA A 26 3.58 26.58 -9.16
N ASP A 27 2.98 26.20 -8.04
CA ASP A 27 1.79 25.38 -8.00
C ASP A 27 0.72 26.07 -8.86
N GLU A 28 0.76 25.86 -10.17
CA GLU A 28 -0.39 26.12 -11.02
C GLU A 28 -1.50 25.20 -10.51
N PRO A 29 -2.71 25.75 -10.24
CA PRO A 29 -3.79 24.97 -9.67
C PRO A 29 -4.05 23.81 -10.62
N SER A 30 -3.71 22.61 -10.13
CA SER A 30 -3.93 21.39 -10.88
C SER A 30 -5.38 21.38 -11.33
N SER A 31 -5.64 21.09 -12.61
CA SER A 31 -6.99 20.99 -13.20
C SER A 31 -7.83 19.84 -12.63
N TYR A 32 -7.48 19.32 -11.43
CA TYR A 32 -8.17 18.26 -10.71
C TYR A 32 -9.29 18.78 -9.80
N THR A 33 -9.78 20.01 -10.03
CA THR A 33 -10.86 20.63 -9.25
C THR A 33 -12.19 19.87 -9.34
N ASP A 34 -12.38 19.03 -10.37
CA ASP A 34 -13.60 18.24 -10.57
C ASP A 34 -13.49 16.79 -10.07
N MET A 35 -12.43 16.47 -9.33
CA MET A 35 -12.17 15.09 -8.94
C MET A 35 -12.99 14.67 -7.70
N PRO A 36 -13.67 13.50 -7.72
CA PRO A 36 -14.38 13.01 -6.54
C PRO A 36 -13.44 12.92 -5.34
N LYS A 37 -13.89 13.38 -4.17
CA LYS A 37 -13.10 13.33 -2.90
C LYS A 37 -12.52 11.95 -2.61
N ALA A 38 -13.24 10.88 -2.96
CA ALA A 38 -12.78 9.51 -2.78
C ALA A 38 -11.53 9.17 -3.59
N CYS A 39 -11.27 9.89 -4.69
CA CYS A 39 -10.14 9.67 -5.56
C CYS A 39 -8.91 10.54 -5.22
N GLN A 40 -9.09 11.64 -4.49
CA GLN A 40 -8.02 12.62 -4.18
C GLN A 40 -6.85 12.03 -3.37
N ASN A 41 -7.06 10.87 -2.72
CA ASN A 41 -6.05 10.20 -1.90
C ASN A 41 -5.31 9.07 -2.64
N ILE A 42 -5.51 8.93 -3.94
CA ILE A 42 -4.75 7.96 -4.73
C ILE A 42 -3.36 8.55 -4.97
N ASP A 43 -2.33 7.84 -4.51
CA ASP A 43 -0.94 8.21 -4.72
C ASP A 43 -0.54 7.95 -6.18
N LEU A 44 -0.15 8.99 -6.91
CA LEU A 44 0.29 8.90 -8.30
C LEU A 44 1.49 7.97 -8.47
N ALA A 45 2.38 7.87 -7.47
CA ALA A 45 3.49 6.93 -7.50
C ALA A 45 3.00 5.48 -7.59
N SER A 46 1.82 5.16 -7.06
CA SER A 46 1.26 3.81 -7.13
C SER A 46 0.79 3.41 -8.53
N MET A 47 0.67 4.37 -9.47
CA MET A 47 0.29 4.13 -10.88
C MET A 47 1.46 3.79 -11.79
N THR A 48 2.68 4.05 -11.33
CA THR A 48 3.90 3.85 -12.11
C THR A 48 4.78 2.76 -11.53
N PHE A 49 4.22 1.84 -10.74
CA PHE A 49 5.01 0.92 -9.92
C PHE A 49 6.07 1.64 -9.05
N GLU A 50 5.74 2.83 -8.55
CA GLU A 50 6.62 3.72 -7.77
C GLU A 50 7.89 4.17 -8.53
N LEU A 51 7.82 4.33 -9.87
CA LEU A 51 8.95 4.88 -10.64
C LEU A 51 9.33 6.30 -10.13
N PRO A 52 10.62 6.59 -9.90
CA PRO A 52 11.10 7.84 -9.33
C PRO A 52 11.15 8.98 -10.37
N LEU A 53 10.03 9.24 -11.06
CA LEU A 53 9.95 10.21 -12.16
C LEU A 53 10.22 11.65 -11.71
N LEU A 54 9.91 11.97 -10.44
CA LEU A 54 10.06 13.32 -9.88
C LEU A 54 11.52 13.70 -9.59
N THR A 55 12.40 12.71 -9.44
CA THR A 55 13.83 12.95 -9.16
C THR A 55 14.67 13.03 -10.43
N GLN A 56 14.11 12.70 -11.59
CA GLN A 56 14.80 12.77 -12.88
C GLN A 56 14.81 14.18 -13.49
N GLU A 57 15.92 14.51 -14.15
CA GLU A 57 16.03 15.70 -15.00
C GLU A 57 15.28 15.51 -16.32
N LEU A 58 13.95 15.57 -16.26
CA LEU A 58 13.06 15.54 -17.42
C LEU A 58 12.88 16.95 -18.00
N THR A 59 12.81 17.05 -19.34
CA THR A 59 12.43 18.30 -20.02
C THR A 59 11.01 18.73 -19.67
N GLN A 60 10.68 20.01 -19.80
CA GLN A 60 9.34 20.53 -19.53
C GLN A 60 8.26 19.84 -20.41
N GLU A 61 8.60 19.52 -21.66
CA GLU A 61 7.71 18.81 -22.58
C GLU A 61 7.47 17.36 -22.15
N GLN A 62 8.52 16.61 -21.79
CA GLN A 62 8.39 15.25 -21.27
C GLN A 62 7.55 15.24 -19.98
N ARG A 63 7.80 16.18 -19.06
CA ARG A 63 7.00 16.32 -17.83
C ARG A 63 5.52 16.57 -18.12
N LYS A 64 5.21 17.41 -19.09
CA LYS A 64 3.82 17.69 -19.48
C LYS A 64 3.13 16.42 -19.99
N LYS A 65 3.75 15.71 -20.95
CA LYS A 65 3.19 14.47 -21.52
C LYS A 65 3.03 13.36 -20.48
N ILE A 66 4.00 13.21 -19.57
CA ILE A 66 3.92 12.25 -18.47
C ILE A 66 2.76 12.59 -17.54
N ARG A 67 2.53 13.87 -17.23
CA ARG A 67 1.38 14.30 -16.41
C ARG A 67 0.04 13.98 -17.07
N GLU A 68 -0.07 14.16 -18.39
CA GLU A 68 -1.28 13.82 -19.15
C GLU A 68 -1.60 12.32 -19.05
N ILE A 69 -0.59 11.45 -19.29
CA ILE A 69 -0.72 10.00 -19.12
C ILE A 69 -1.13 9.65 -17.68
N LEU A 70 -0.47 10.26 -16.69
CA LEU A 70 -0.80 10.02 -15.29
C LEU A 70 -2.23 10.45 -14.96
N GLY A 71 -2.73 11.55 -15.53
CA GLY A 71 -4.11 12.00 -15.35
C GLY A 71 -5.15 11.01 -15.88
N GLU A 72 -4.92 10.44 -17.06
CA GLU A 72 -5.81 9.40 -17.63
C GLU A 72 -5.79 8.12 -16.79
N ALA A 73 -4.59 7.65 -16.43
CA ALA A 73 -4.40 6.48 -15.56
C ALA A 73 -5.09 6.67 -14.20
N TYR A 74 -5.05 7.89 -13.67
CA TYR A 74 -5.66 8.26 -12.40
C TYR A 74 -7.17 8.05 -12.38
N THR A 75 -7.85 8.42 -13.48
CA THR A 75 -9.30 8.25 -13.60
C THR A 75 -9.68 6.76 -13.59
N GLN A 76 -8.99 5.95 -14.40
CA GLN A 76 -9.23 4.51 -14.48
C GLN A 76 -8.94 3.83 -13.12
N ALA A 77 -7.85 4.22 -12.49
CA ALA A 77 -7.49 3.69 -11.18
C ALA A 77 -8.48 4.10 -10.09
N CYS A 78 -9.11 5.27 -10.19
CA CYS A 78 -10.17 5.63 -9.24
C CYS A 78 -11.39 4.71 -9.40
N ILE A 79 -11.82 4.43 -10.62
CA ILE A 79 -12.97 3.52 -10.86
C ILE A 79 -12.68 2.16 -10.23
N VAL A 80 -11.51 1.59 -10.50
CA VAL A 80 -11.09 0.29 -9.94
C VAL A 80 -10.99 0.36 -8.41
N LYS A 81 -10.46 1.46 -7.86
CA LYS A 81 -10.40 1.66 -6.41
C LYS A 81 -11.80 1.69 -5.77
N LEU A 82 -12.74 2.40 -6.36
CA LEU A 82 -14.12 2.48 -5.84
C LEU A 82 -14.80 1.11 -5.88
N GLN A 83 -14.64 0.35 -6.97
CA GLN A 83 -15.14 -1.02 -7.07
C GLN A 83 -14.52 -1.93 -6.02
N TYR A 84 -13.20 -1.84 -5.84
CA TYR A 84 -12.46 -2.59 -4.83
C TYR A 84 -12.92 -2.24 -3.41
N ASP A 85 -13.04 -0.96 -3.12
CA ASP A 85 -13.47 -0.45 -1.82
C ASP A 85 -14.91 -0.84 -1.48
N GLY A 86 -15.80 -0.92 -2.49
CA GLY A 86 -17.16 -1.42 -2.36
C GLY A 86 -17.21 -2.93 -2.17
N LEU A 87 -16.39 -3.69 -2.91
CA LEU A 87 -16.26 -5.13 -2.77
C LEU A 87 -15.82 -5.52 -1.35
N LEU A 88 -14.77 -4.87 -0.83
CA LEU A 88 -14.32 -5.09 0.54
C LEU A 88 -15.41 -4.79 1.57
N GLN A 89 -16.19 -3.73 1.38
CA GLN A 89 -17.29 -3.40 2.28
C GLN A 89 -18.38 -4.47 2.27
N GLN A 90 -18.72 -5.02 1.10
CA GLN A 90 -19.67 -6.13 0.99
C GLN A 90 -19.13 -7.41 1.66
N MET A 91 -17.85 -7.73 1.46
CA MET A 91 -17.20 -8.86 2.13
C MET A 91 -17.26 -8.73 3.65
N ILE A 92 -16.89 -7.56 4.17
CA ILE A 92 -16.97 -7.25 5.60
C ILE A 92 -18.40 -7.42 6.12
N SER A 93 -19.40 -6.95 5.38
CA SER A 93 -20.81 -7.14 5.75
C SER A 93 -21.17 -8.63 5.86
N VAL A 94 -20.74 -9.47 4.91
CA VAL A 94 -20.96 -10.92 4.96
C VAL A 94 -20.29 -11.55 6.18
N LEU A 95 -19.05 -11.14 6.50
CA LEU A 95 -18.33 -11.62 7.69
C LEU A 95 -19.05 -11.31 9.00
N PHE A 96 -19.83 -10.23 9.07
CA PHE A 96 -20.63 -9.88 10.25
C PHE A 96 -22.04 -10.46 10.28
N GLN A 97 -22.58 -10.89 9.13
CA GLN A 97 -23.94 -11.43 9.06
C GLN A 97 -24.03 -12.91 9.45
N ASP A 98 -22.96 -13.67 9.24
CA ASP A 98 -22.94 -15.11 9.51
C ASP A 98 -21.78 -15.49 10.43
N ASN A 99 -22.08 -16.18 11.52
CA ASN A 99 -21.05 -16.65 12.46
C ASN A 99 -20.15 -17.74 11.89
N ASN A 100 -20.57 -18.40 10.80
CA ASN A 100 -19.89 -19.52 10.17
C ASN A 100 -19.63 -19.25 8.67
N VAL A 101 -19.06 -18.09 8.34
CA VAL A 101 -18.60 -17.82 6.97
C VAL A 101 -17.54 -18.85 6.55
N THR A 102 -17.87 -19.64 5.53
CA THR A 102 -16.98 -20.59 4.89
C THR A 102 -16.25 -19.95 3.72
N SER A 103 -15.10 -20.51 3.32
CA SER A 103 -14.37 -20.06 2.13
C SER A 103 -15.21 -20.11 0.85
N GLN A 104 -16.21 -21.00 0.79
CA GLN A 104 -17.16 -21.07 -0.33
C GLN A 104 -18.06 -19.84 -0.43
N LYS A 105 -18.50 -19.27 0.70
CA LYS A 105 -19.30 -18.03 0.71
C LYS A 105 -18.48 -16.81 0.30
N LEU A 106 -17.17 -16.83 0.55
CA LEU A 106 -16.27 -15.74 0.16
C LEU A 106 -15.76 -15.86 -1.28
N LYS A 107 -15.87 -17.05 -1.89
CA LYS A 107 -15.36 -17.31 -3.25
C LYS A 107 -15.80 -16.28 -4.31
N PRO A 108 -17.09 -15.90 -4.42
CA PRO A 108 -17.49 -14.91 -5.44
C PRO A 108 -16.80 -13.56 -5.27
N PHE A 109 -16.53 -13.17 -4.02
CA PHE A 109 -15.80 -11.94 -3.73
C PHE A 109 -14.32 -12.07 -4.07
N TYR A 110 -13.70 -13.23 -3.79
CA TYR A 110 -12.32 -13.50 -4.18
C TYR A 110 -12.12 -13.50 -5.70
N ASP A 111 -13.06 -14.06 -6.46
CA ASP A 111 -13.00 -14.06 -7.93
C ASP A 111 -13.09 -12.62 -8.48
N GLN A 112 -13.98 -11.78 -7.92
CA GLN A 112 -14.08 -10.36 -8.29
C GLN A 112 -12.82 -9.57 -7.87
N LEU A 113 -12.27 -9.86 -6.69
CA LEU A 113 -11.06 -9.24 -6.17
C LEU A 113 -9.87 -9.50 -7.10
N LEU A 114 -9.70 -10.75 -7.56
CA LEU A 114 -8.65 -11.12 -8.51
C LEU A 114 -8.78 -10.32 -9.82
N SER A 115 -10.00 -10.20 -10.36
CA SER A 115 -10.25 -9.40 -11.57
C SER A 115 -9.90 -7.93 -11.39
N LEU A 116 -10.27 -7.31 -10.26
CA LEU A 116 -9.92 -5.91 -9.97
C LEU A 116 -8.42 -5.70 -9.82
N ILE A 117 -7.71 -6.67 -9.22
CA ILE A 117 -6.26 -6.66 -9.08
C ILE A 117 -5.56 -6.76 -10.44
N GLN A 118 -6.03 -7.66 -11.30
CA GLN A 118 -5.54 -7.78 -12.67
C GLN A 118 -5.72 -6.48 -13.46
N ASN A 119 -6.91 -5.88 -13.39
CA ASN A 119 -7.19 -4.59 -14.03
C ASN A 119 -6.25 -3.48 -13.54
N ARG A 120 -5.98 -3.42 -12.23
CA ARG A 120 -5.04 -2.44 -11.66
C ARG A 120 -3.62 -2.63 -12.18
N ILE A 121 -3.15 -3.88 -12.25
CA ILE A 121 -1.81 -4.19 -12.79
C ILE A 121 -1.75 -3.81 -14.27
N GLU A 122 -2.79 -4.09 -15.04
CA GLU A 122 -2.87 -3.72 -16.45
C GLU A 122 -2.83 -2.20 -16.66
N ILE A 123 -3.55 -1.43 -15.85
CA ILE A 123 -3.48 0.04 -15.85
C ILE A 123 -2.05 0.51 -15.60
N ASN A 124 -1.39 -0.02 -14.57
CA ASN A 124 -0.01 0.34 -14.26
C ASN A 124 0.93 0.03 -15.43
N ILE A 125 0.79 -1.15 -16.06
CA ILE A 125 1.62 -1.51 -17.21
C ILE A 125 1.40 -0.55 -18.37
N LYS A 126 0.16 -0.32 -18.79
CA LYS A 126 -0.16 0.62 -19.90
C LYS A 126 0.38 2.03 -19.62
N THR A 127 0.26 2.48 -18.37
CA THR A 127 0.79 3.77 -17.92
C THR A 127 2.30 3.84 -18.10
N VAL A 128 3.01 2.82 -17.61
CA VAL A 128 4.47 2.72 -17.64
C VAL A 128 5.00 2.53 -19.07
N GLU A 129 4.36 1.72 -19.89
CA GLU A 129 4.67 1.59 -21.32
C GLU A 129 4.50 2.91 -22.08
N SER A 130 3.47 3.69 -21.74
CA SER A 130 3.25 5.00 -22.35
C SER A 130 4.30 6.02 -21.93
N ILE A 131 4.75 5.96 -20.66
CA ILE A 131 5.87 6.77 -20.16
C ILE A 131 7.18 6.37 -20.84
N HIS A 132 7.45 5.07 -21.00
CA HIS A 132 8.64 4.57 -21.70
C HIS A 132 8.76 5.15 -23.12
N LYS A 133 7.64 5.26 -23.86
CA LYS A 133 7.62 5.84 -25.22
C LYS A 133 8.05 7.32 -25.29
N ILE A 134 8.00 8.05 -24.17
CA ILE A 134 8.40 9.46 -24.09
C ILE A 134 9.91 9.59 -23.80
N LEU A 135 10.47 8.60 -23.12
CA LEU A 135 11.83 8.61 -22.63
C LEU A 135 12.77 7.96 -23.64
N SER A 136 13.99 8.47 -23.74
CA SER A 136 15.06 7.77 -24.44
C SER A 136 15.44 6.49 -23.69
N ASN A 137 16.02 5.52 -24.41
CA ASN A 137 16.52 4.28 -23.80
C ASN A 137 17.52 4.55 -22.66
N LYS A 138 18.30 5.64 -22.76
CA LYS A 138 19.25 6.04 -21.71
C LYS A 138 18.52 6.52 -20.44
N GLU A 139 17.55 7.43 -20.59
CA GLU A 139 16.74 7.93 -19.47
C GLU A 139 15.95 6.79 -18.82
N TRP A 140 15.38 5.89 -19.62
CA TRP A 140 14.69 4.71 -19.13
C TRP A 140 15.61 3.80 -18.31
N SER A 141 16.81 3.50 -18.84
CA SER A 141 17.77 2.66 -18.13
C SER A 141 18.19 3.25 -16.78
N ILE A 142 18.35 4.57 -16.69
CA ILE A 142 18.67 5.26 -15.43
C ILE A 142 17.50 5.10 -14.45
N LEU A 143 16.27 5.36 -14.90
CA LEU A 143 15.06 5.21 -14.09
C LEU A 143 14.89 3.81 -13.52
N ILE A 144 15.12 2.77 -14.34
CA ILE A 144 15.02 1.39 -13.89
C ILE A 144 16.13 1.05 -12.89
N SER A 145 17.34 1.58 -13.07
CA SER A 145 18.43 1.40 -12.11
C SER A 145 18.11 2.05 -10.76
N GLU A 146 17.64 3.29 -10.76
CA GLU A 146 17.26 3.99 -9.52
C GLU A 146 16.08 3.31 -8.83
N ASN A 147 15.10 2.83 -9.59
CA ASN A 147 13.98 2.05 -9.04
C ASN A 147 14.46 0.71 -8.46
N ALA A 148 15.47 0.08 -9.06
CA ALA A 148 16.10 -1.13 -8.53
C ALA A 148 16.78 -0.88 -7.19
N ASP A 149 17.60 0.16 -7.09
CA ASP A 149 18.29 0.55 -5.85
C ASP A 149 17.28 0.90 -4.74
N TYR A 150 16.23 1.65 -5.09
CA TYR A 150 15.13 1.98 -4.19
C TYR A 150 14.41 0.71 -3.68
N ILE A 151 14.10 -0.23 -4.56
CA ILE A 151 13.45 -1.50 -4.18
C ILE A 151 14.37 -2.37 -3.33
N GLU A 152 15.66 -2.44 -3.63
CA GLU A 152 16.63 -3.17 -2.81
C GLU A 152 16.70 -2.60 -1.39
N SER A 153 16.81 -1.27 -1.27
CA SER A 153 16.79 -0.57 0.00
C SER A 153 15.49 -0.85 0.79
N LYS A 154 14.34 -0.76 0.12
CA LYS A 154 13.01 -1.05 0.72
C LYS A 154 12.91 -2.50 1.19
N ASN A 155 13.38 -3.47 0.41
CA ASN A 155 13.38 -4.88 0.79
C ASN A 155 14.32 -5.16 1.97
N LYS A 156 15.51 -4.53 2.00
CA LYS A 156 16.46 -4.62 3.13
C LYS A 156 15.83 -4.04 4.40
N PHE A 157 15.22 -2.87 4.30
CA PHE A 157 14.50 -2.25 5.42
C PHE A 157 13.38 -3.16 5.93
N ILE A 158 12.55 -3.71 5.03
CA ILE A 158 11.49 -4.66 5.39
C ILE A 158 12.07 -5.86 6.18
N ARG A 159 13.14 -6.50 5.68
CA ARG A 159 13.76 -7.65 6.36
C ARG A 159 14.26 -7.30 7.76
N GLN A 160 14.89 -6.14 7.92
CA GLN A 160 15.37 -5.66 9.22
C GLN A 160 14.21 -5.46 10.20
N GLN A 161 13.13 -4.81 9.76
CA GLN A 161 11.96 -4.56 10.60
C GLN A 161 11.24 -5.87 10.99
N THR A 162 11.06 -6.80 10.04
CA THR A 162 10.49 -8.13 10.36
C THR A 162 11.36 -8.88 11.38
N GLY A 163 12.69 -8.82 11.27
CA GLY A 163 13.60 -9.44 12.24
C GLY A 163 13.52 -8.80 13.64
N LEU A 164 13.40 -7.48 13.72
CA LEU A 164 13.19 -6.76 14.98
C LEU A 164 11.85 -7.12 15.63
N GLN A 165 10.77 -7.15 14.83
CA GLN A 165 9.44 -7.53 15.30
C GLN A 165 9.45 -8.97 15.86
N GLN A 166 10.08 -9.91 15.16
CA GLN A 166 10.24 -11.29 15.64
C GLN A 166 11.00 -11.34 16.97
N SER A 167 12.11 -10.60 17.09
CA SER A 167 12.91 -10.56 18.33
C SER A 167 12.11 -10.00 19.52
N TYR A 168 11.30 -8.96 19.28
CA TYR A 168 10.41 -8.39 20.29
C TYR A 168 9.29 -9.36 20.69
N ASP A 169 8.73 -10.05 19.71
CA ASP A 169 7.67 -11.04 19.91
C ASP A 169 8.14 -12.25 20.72
N ASP A 170 9.37 -12.73 20.49
CA ASP A 170 9.99 -13.80 21.26
C ASP A 170 10.16 -13.39 22.73
N LEU A 171 10.60 -12.15 22.99
CA LEU A 171 10.72 -11.59 24.34
C LEU A 171 9.37 -11.51 25.08
N ILE A 172 8.29 -11.14 24.39
CA ILE A 172 6.94 -11.10 24.98
C ILE A 172 6.41 -12.51 25.24
N SER A 173 6.61 -13.44 24.31
CA SER A 173 6.15 -14.83 24.46
C SER A 173 6.84 -15.57 25.60
N GLY A 174 8.03 -15.13 26.00
CA GLY A 174 8.75 -15.61 27.19
C GLY A 174 8.27 -14.99 28.51
N ASN A 175 7.38 -13.98 28.50
CA ASN A 175 6.96 -13.24 29.69
C ASN A 175 5.41 -13.10 29.76
N TYR A 176 4.76 -14.13 30.30
CA TYR A 176 3.29 -14.24 30.38
C TYR A 176 2.58 -13.28 31.36
N ASN A 177 3.29 -12.40 32.08
CA ASN A 177 2.75 -11.63 33.22
C ASN A 177 2.77 -10.10 33.07
N SER A 178 2.89 -9.56 31.86
CA SER A 178 2.99 -8.11 31.66
C SER A 178 1.65 -7.49 31.25
N GLU A 179 1.01 -6.78 32.17
CA GLU A 179 -0.13 -5.87 31.94
C GLU A 179 0.19 -4.73 30.94
N PHE A 180 1.44 -4.63 30.47
CA PHE A 180 1.89 -3.63 29.49
C PHE A 180 1.76 -4.07 28.01
N ILE A 181 1.28 -5.28 27.71
CA ILE A 181 1.35 -5.85 26.36
C ILE A 181 0.23 -5.32 25.41
N THR A 182 -0.89 -4.81 25.94
CA THR A 182 -2.10 -4.53 25.15
C THR A 182 -1.97 -3.34 24.18
N LEU A 183 -1.06 -2.40 24.46
CA LEU A 183 -0.88 -1.17 23.64
C LEU A 183 0.38 -1.19 22.75
N ALA A 184 1.30 -2.14 22.95
CA ALA A 184 2.64 -2.10 22.34
C ALA A 184 2.80 -2.90 21.04
N LEU A 185 1.74 -3.53 20.51
CA LEU A 185 1.84 -4.41 19.34
C LEU A 185 0.96 -3.95 18.18
N MET A 186 1.12 -2.71 17.70
CA MET A 186 0.74 -2.32 16.32
C MET A 186 1.42 -1.01 15.85
N PRO A 187 2.74 -0.77 15.99
CA PRO A 187 3.36 0.21 15.10
C PRO A 187 3.43 -0.43 13.71
N SER A 188 2.38 -0.21 12.91
CA SER A 188 2.35 -0.32 11.45
C SER A 188 3.43 -1.22 10.87
N SER A 189 3.21 -2.53 10.84
CA SER A 189 4.09 -3.41 10.07
C SER A 189 4.25 -2.82 8.68
N PHE A 190 5.48 -2.48 8.30
CA PHE A 190 5.76 -1.89 6.99
C PHE A 190 5.37 -2.82 5.83
N CYS A 191 5.27 -4.12 6.11
CA CYS A 191 4.75 -5.13 5.19
C CYS A 191 3.23 -5.13 5.08
N ILE A 192 2.53 -4.43 5.96
CA ILE A 192 1.08 -4.39 6.00
C ILE A 192 0.64 -2.95 5.72
N LYS A 193 0.66 -2.55 4.43
CA LYS A 193 -0.19 -1.45 3.95
C LYS A 193 -1.63 -2.00 3.86
N ASN A 194 -2.33 -2.05 4.99
CA ASN A 194 -3.72 -2.47 5.02
C ASN A 194 -4.61 -1.49 4.26
N ASN A 195 -5.67 -2.00 3.62
CA ASN A 195 -6.76 -1.14 3.22
C ASN A 195 -7.31 -0.44 4.48
N PRO A 196 -7.55 0.89 4.47
CA PRO A 196 -8.02 1.63 5.64
C PRO A 196 -9.26 1.02 6.30
N LYS A 197 -10.19 0.44 5.52
CA LYS A 197 -11.41 -0.20 6.05
C LYS A 197 -11.10 -1.46 6.87
N ILE A 198 -10.16 -2.28 6.41
CA ILE A 198 -9.70 -3.48 7.15
C ILE A 198 -8.93 -3.06 8.40
N LYS A 199 -8.05 -2.07 8.27
CA LYS A 199 -7.26 -1.54 9.41
C LYS A 199 -8.14 -1.02 10.53
N ILE A 200 -9.23 -0.31 10.20
CA ILE A 200 -10.19 0.17 11.19
C ILE A 200 -10.80 -1.01 11.97
N LEU A 201 -11.17 -2.10 11.28
CA LEU A 201 -11.71 -3.29 11.94
C LEU A 201 -10.71 -3.98 12.85
N GLU A 202 -9.48 -4.20 12.38
CA GLU A 202 -8.41 -4.74 13.22
C GLU A 202 -8.23 -3.91 14.50
N GLN A 203 -8.26 -2.58 14.39
CA GLN A 203 -8.14 -1.66 15.53
C GLN A 203 -9.34 -1.72 16.49
N ILE A 204 -10.56 -1.86 15.97
CA ILE A 204 -11.76 -2.01 16.81
C ILE A 204 -11.69 -3.35 17.56
N ILE A 205 -11.28 -4.43 16.89
CA ILE A 205 -11.13 -5.75 17.51
C ILE A 205 -10.04 -5.70 18.59
N ALA A 206 -8.89 -5.10 18.30
CA ALA A 206 -7.78 -4.98 19.26
C ALA A 206 -8.15 -4.18 20.52
N LYS A 207 -9.07 -3.20 20.39
CA LYS A 207 -9.58 -2.40 21.52
C LYS A 207 -10.74 -3.05 22.26
N SER A 208 -11.27 -4.18 21.77
CA SER A 208 -12.32 -4.90 22.46
C SER A 208 -11.76 -5.61 23.70
N SER A 209 -12.61 -5.83 24.71
CA SER A 209 -12.22 -6.58 25.92
C SER A 209 -12.05 -8.07 25.57
N LEU A 210 -10.88 -8.42 25.04
CA LEU A 210 -10.49 -9.80 24.74
C LEU A 210 -10.04 -10.50 26.03
N THR A 211 -10.33 -11.80 26.14
CA THR A 211 -9.72 -12.65 27.17
C THR A 211 -8.25 -12.94 26.83
N ASN A 212 -7.42 -13.32 27.81
CA ASN A 212 -6.01 -13.68 27.58
C ASN A 212 -5.83 -14.74 26.47
N SER A 213 -6.76 -15.71 26.38
CA SER A 213 -6.75 -16.73 25.32
C SER A 213 -7.04 -16.11 23.94
N GLN A 214 -8.06 -15.25 23.84
CA GLN A 214 -8.39 -14.53 22.61
C GLN A 214 -7.27 -13.59 22.17
N GLU A 215 -6.60 -12.89 23.09
CA GLU A 215 -5.43 -12.07 22.78
C GLU A 215 -4.27 -12.90 22.21
N GLY A 216 -4.01 -14.08 22.78
CA GLY A 216 -3.01 -15.01 22.26
C GLY A 216 -3.31 -15.42 20.81
N LEU A 217 -4.56 -15.77 20.52
CA LEU A 217 -5.01 -16.12 19.16
C LEU A 217 -4.95 -14.92 18.21
N PHE A 218 -5.38 -13.74 18.65
CA PHE A 218 -5.31 -12.49 17.90
C PHE A 218 -3.88 -12.22 17.43
N ARG A 219 -2.91 -12.27 18.36
CA ARG A 219 -1.48 -12.07 18.05
C ARG A 219 -0.97 -13.07 17.03
N ASN A 220 -1.31 -14.35 17.18
CA ASN A 220 -0.88 -15.39 16.24
C ASN A 220 -1.44 -15.17 14.82
N ILE A 221 -2.69 -14.76 14.71
CA ILE A 221 -3.34 -14.45 13.42
C ILE A 221 -2.64 -13.26 12.74
N MET A 222 -2.46 -12.15 13.47
CA MET A 222 -1.81 -10.95 12.92
C MET A 222 -0.35 -11.23 12.49
N ARG A 223 0.40 -12.03 13.26
CA ARG A 223 1.77 -12.44 12.90
C ARG A 223 1.83 -13.27 11.63
N LEU A 224 0.88 -14.21 11.47
CA LEU A 224 0.82 -15.03 10.27
C LEU A 224 0.54 -14.17 9.03
N GLN A 225 -0.45 -13.26 9.12
CA GLN A 225 -0.77 -12.29 8.08
C GLN A 225 0.44 -11.44 7.71
N GLU A 226 1.15 -10.91 8.70
CA GLU A 226 2.34 -10.09 8.50
C GLU A 226 3.42 -10.85 7.72
N ARG A 227 3.80 -12.03 8.20
CA ARG A 227 4.85 -12.85 7.58
C ARG A 227 4.51 -13.17 6.13
N GLN A 228 3.28 -13.60 5.86
CA GLN A 228 2.82 -13.94 4.52
C GLN A 228 2.79 -12.70 3.61
N SER A 229 2.35 -11.56 4.14
CA SER A 229 2.32 -10.29 3.41
C SER A 229 3.73 -9.77 3.07
N CYS A 230 4.69 -9.92 3.98
CA CYS A 230 6.09 -9.55 3.73
C CYS A 230 6.67 -10.34 2.56
N ILE A 231 6.48 -11.66 2.54
CA ILE A 231 6.99 -12.55 1.49
C ILE A 231 6.40 -12.15 0.14
N ALA A 232 5.08 -12.04 0.07
CA ALA A 232 4.39 -11.68 -1.17
C ALA A 232 4.81 -10.30 -1.69
N ARG A 233 5.01 -9.29 -0.82
CA ARG A 233 5.51 -7.97 -1.25
C ARG A 233 6.93 -8.01 -1.81
N GLN A 234 7.84 -8.76 -1.17
CA GLN A 234 9.21 -8.88 -1.67
C GLN A 234 9.23 -9.53 -3.06
N GLU A 235 8.44 -10.59 -3.27
CA GLU A 235 8.28 -11.24 -4.56
C GLU A 235 7.65 -10.29 -5.60
N MET A 236 6.61 -9.53 -5.24
CA MET A 236 6.02 -8.52 -6.13
C MET A 236 7.03 -7.45 -6.55
N ASN A 237 7.85 -6.95 -5.63
CA ASN A 237 8.88 -5.95 -5.94
C ASN A 237 9.90 -6.51 -6.95
N GLN A 238 10.30 -7.79 -6.80
CA GLN A 238 11.20 -8.45 -7.74
C GLN A 238 10.56 -8.65 -9.12
N LEU A 239 9.32 -9.13 -9.16
CA LEU A 239 8.55 -9.31 -10.39
C LEU A 239 8.32 -7.98 -11.11
N THR A 240 8.08 -6.91 -10.36
CA THR A 240 7.95 -5.55 -10.88
C THR A 240 9.24 -5.11 -11.59
N LEU A 241 10.40 -5.33 -10.97
CA LEU A 241 11.70 -5.04 -11.63
C LEU A 241 11.87 -5.83 -12.93
N GLN A 242 11.52 -7.12 -12.92
CA GLN A 242 11.63 -7.96 -14.11
C GLN A 242 10.73 -7.45 -15.22
N LEU A 243 9.48 -7.10 -14.88
CA LEU A 243 8.52 -6.52 -15.81
C LEU A 243 9.01 -5.21 -16.42
N LEU A 244 9.51 -4.29 -15.59
CA LEU A 244 10.03 -3.00 -16.02
C LEU A 244 11.23 -3.14 -16.98
N LYS A 245 12.09 -4.14 -16.75
CA LYS A 245 13.20 -4.46 -17.65
C LYS A 245 12.70 -4.99 -19.00
N LEU A 246 11.64 -5.80 -19.01
CA LEU A 246 11.06 -6.33 -20.25
C LEU A 246 10.37 -5.26 -21.09
N ILE A 247 9.69 -4.28 -20.47
CA ILE A 247 9.01 -3.18 -21.18
C ILE A 247 9.98 -2.39 -22.10
N ALA A 248 11.27 -2.38 -21.79
CA ALA A 248 12.31 -1.71 -22.56
C ALA A 248 12.74 -2.42 -23.85
N MET A 249 12.39 -3.71 -24.00
CA MET A 249 12.97 -4.59 -25.03
C MET A 249 12.05 -4.70 -26.25
N LYS A 250 12.63 -4.90 -27.45
CA LYS A 250 11.86 -5.10 -28.69
C LYS A 250 11.08 -6.41 -28.60
N SER A 251 9.75 -6.34 -28.73
CA SER A 251 8.85 -7.50 -28.64
C SER A 251 9.26 -8.63 -29.60
N ASP A 252 9.50 -9.81 -29.04
CA ASP A 252 9.50 -11.09 -29.74
C ASP A 252 8.60 -12.10 -29.00
N GLN A 253 8.32 -13.25 -29.61
CA GLN A 253 7.42 -14.25 -29.04
C GLN A 253 7.90 -14.78 -27.68
N ALA A 254 9.21 -14.87 -27.45
CA ALA A 254 9.76 -15.36 -26.19
C ALA A 254 9.56 -14.32 -25.08
N GLN A 255 9.74 -13.04 -25.40
CA GLN A 255 9.50 -11.92 -24.51
C GLN A 255 8.02 -11.77 -24.16
N GLU A 256 7.11 -11.93 -25.12
CA GLU A 256 5.65 -11.91 -24.87
C GLU A 256 5.24 -13.02 -23.90
N ASN A 257 5.81 -14.22 -24.05
CA ASN A 257 5.58 -15.31 -23.11
C ASN A 257 6.10 -15.01 -21.71
N GLN A 258 7.30 -14.42 -21.59
CA GLN A 258 7.86 -14.00 -20.30
C GLN A 258 7.00 -12.90 -19.64
N TYR A 259 6.53 -11.95 -20.43
CA TYR A 259 5.62 -10.91 -19.99
C TYR A 259 4.33 -11.50 -19.40
N ILE A 260 3.67 -12.41 -20.12
CA ILE A 260 2.43 -13.08 -19.65
C ILE A 260 2.70 -13.85 -18.36
N GLN A 261 3.83 -14.55 -18.26
CA GLN A 261 4.22 -15.27 -17.05
C GLN A 261 4.38 -14.32 -15.86
N ILE A 262 5.13 -13.23 -16.01
CA ILE A 262 5.36 -12.25 -14.95
C ILE A 262 4.06 -11.54 -14.58
N PHE A 263 3.21 -11.18 -15.54
CA PHE A 263 1.89 -10.59 -15.29
C PHE A 263 1.02 -11.51 -14.42
N ASN A 264 0.95 -12.80 -14.77
CA ASN A 264 0.17 -13.78 -14.01
C ASN A 264 0.74 -13.98 -12.58
N GLN A 265 2.07 -14.03 -12.46
CA GLN A 265 2.73 -14.14 -11.16
C GLN A 265 2.49 -12.90 -10.30
N LEU A 266 2.64 -11.70 -10.88
CA LEU A 266 2.41 -10.44 -10.18
C LEU A 266 0.95 -10.33 -9.71
N SER A 267 0.00 -10.71 -10.57
CA SER A 267 -1.43 -10.77 -10.24
C SER A 267 -1.72 -11.72 -9.09
N SER A 268 -1.13 -12.92 -9.14
CA SER A 268 -1.27 -13.90 -8.06
C SER A 268 -0.71 -13.38 -6.74
N LYS A 269 0.50 -12.79 -6.73
CA LYS A 269 1.11 -12.26 -5.50
C LYS A 269 0.38 -11.05 -4.95
N ALA A 270 -0.11 -10.16 -5.82
CA ALA A 270 -0.96 -9.04 -5.42
C ALA A 270 -2.27 -9.52 -4.79
N TYR A 271 -2.92 -10.52 -5.40
CA TYR A 271 -4.10 -11.17 -4.84
C TYR A 271 -3.85 -11.78 -3.47
N LEU A 272 -2.71 -12.46 -3.28
CA LEU A 272 -2.36 -13.05 -2.00
C LEU A 272 -2.29 -12.01 -0.86
N LEU A 273 -1.81 -10.79 -1.13
CA LEU A 273 -1.76 -9.73 -0.11
C LEU A 273 -3.13 -9.37 0.45
N ASP A 274 -4.14 -9.31 -0.41
CA ASP A 274 -5.50 -8.97 -0.01
C ASP A 274 -6.22 -10.18 0.57
N TYR A 275 -6.00 -11.36 -0.01
CA TYR A 275 -6.50 -12.64 0.51
C TYR A 275 -6.06 -12.86 1.97
N TYR A 276 -4.77 -12.69 2.29
CA TYR A 276 -4.28 -12.90 3.65
C TYR A 276 -4.87 -11.91 4.66
N GLN A 277 -5.14 -10.66 4.25
CA GLN A 277 -5.82 -9.68 5.10
C GLN A 277 -7.26 -10.11 5.42
N ILE A 278 -7.99 -10.61 4.42
CA ILE A 278 -9.38 -11.03 4.58
C ILE A 278 -9.46 -12.32 5.43
N GLU A 279 -8.59 -13.29 5.17
CA GLU A 279 -8.53 -14.52 5.96
C GLU A 279 -8.13 -14.26 7.41
N ALA A 280 -7.22 -13.31 7.66
CA ALA A 280 -6.90 -12.86 9.00
C ALA A 280 -8.12 -12.25 9.69
N LEU A 281 -8.81 -11.30 9.03
CA LEU A 281 -10.03 -10.70 9.57
C LEU A 281 -11.13 -11.74 9.85
N SER A 282 -11.35 -12.69 8.93
CA SER A 282 -12.28 -13.80 9.12
C SER A 282 -11.92 -14.65 10.34
N SER A 283 -10.64 -14.95 10.52
CA SER A 283 -10.12 -15.69 11.68
C SER A 283 -10.27 -14.89 12.98
N LEU A 284 -10.02 -13.58 12.95
CA LEU A 284 -10.23 -12.68 14.09
C LEU A 284 -11.71 -12.61 14.49
N ILE A 285 -12.64 -12.64 13.54
CA ILE A 285 -14.08 -12.64 13.86
C ILE A 285 -14.48 -13.96 14.53
N LYS A 286 -13.90 -15.09 14.11
CA LYS A 286 -14.22 -16.41 14.69
C LYS A 286 -13.84 -16.57 16.15
N ILE A 287 -12.82 -15.86 16.63
CA ILE A 287 -12.41 -15.94 18.04
C ILE A 287 -13.34 -15.15 18.98
N LEU A 288 -14.24 -14.32 18.45
CA LEU A 288 -15.13 -13.45 19.24
C LEU A 288 -16.43 -14.15 19.63
N ILE A 289 -16.92 -13.84 20.83
CA ILE A 289 -18.28 -14.26 21.26
C ILE A 289 -19.35 -13.35 20.61
N PRO A 290 -20.63 -13.77 20.56
CA PRO A 290 -21.70 -12.99 19.91
C PRO A 290 -21.81 -11.54 20.41
N GLU A 291 -21.67 -11.30 21.70
CA GLU A 291 -21.76 -9.96 22.30
C GLU A 291 -20.61 -9.05 21.85
N GLN A 292 -19.39 -9.59 21.75
CA GLN A 292 -18.23 -8.86 21.23
C GLN A 292 -18.44 -8.51 19.74
N LYS A 293 -18.92 -9.48 18.93
CA LYS A 293 -19.21 -9.26 17.51
C LYS A 293 -20.23 -8.14 17.30
N ASN A 294 -21.30 -8.11 18.09
CA ASN A 294 -22.32 -7.06 18.01
C ASN A 294 -21.72 -5.68 18.33
N LYS A 295 -20.94 -5.55 19.42
CA LYS A 295 -20.27 -4.28 19.76
C LYS A 295 -19.30 -3.80 18.67
N ILE A 296 -18.53 -4.72 18.09
CA ILE A 296 -17.59 -4.41 17.01
C ILE A 296 -18.35 -3.97 15.75
N ARG A 297 -19.43 -4.67 15.40
CA ARG A 297 -20.30 -4.31 14.27
C ARG A 297 -20.91 -2.91 14.45
N GLU A 298 -21.47 -2.61 15.62
CA GLU A 298 -22.02 -1.29 15.94
C GLU A 298 -20.95 -0.20 15.82
N SER A 299 -19.78 -0.43 16.42
CA SER A 299 -18.65 0.51 16.34
C SER A 299 -18.21 0.77 14.90
N TYR A 300 -18.15 -0.28 14.07
CA TYR A 300 -17.78 -0.17 12.66
C TYR A 300 -18.81 0.60 11.83
N ILE A 301 -20.11 0.39 12.08
CA ILE A 301 -21.20 1.12 11.43
C ILE A 301 -21.11 2.62 11.77
N ILE A 302 -20.88 2.95 13.05
CA ILE A 302 -20.75 4.33 13.53
C ILE A 302 -19.53 5.02 12.89
N ILE A 303 -18.36 4.38 12.88
CA ILE A 303 -17.12 4.97 12.36
C ILE A 303 -17.20 5.23 10.86
N ASN A 304 -17.89 4.38 10.09
CA ASN A 304 -18.05 4.58 8.65
C ASN A 304 -19.25 5.47 8.27
N GLY A 305 -19.96 6.06 9.24
CA GLY A 305 -21.08 6.96 8.98
C GLY A 305 -22.23 6.30 8.21
N ILE A 306 -22.46 5.00 8.45
CA ILE A 306 -23.57 4.24 7.86
C ILE A 306 -24.90 4.55 8.59
N LEU A 307 -24.83 5.14 9.79
CA LEU A 307 -25.93 5.79 10.52
C LEU A 307 -25.73 7.30 10.49
#